data_AF-A0A7J7NBW4-F1
#
_entry.id   AF-A0A7J7NBW4-F1
#
_cell.length_a   1.000
_cell.length_b   1.000
_cell.length_c   1.000
_cell.angle_alpha   90.00
_cell.angle_beta   90.00
_cell.angle_gamma   90.00
#
_symmetry.space_group_name_H-M   'P 1'
#
loop_
_entity.id
_entity.type
_entity.pdbx_description
1 polymer ?
#
loop_
_entity_poly.entity_id
_entity_poly.type
_entity_poly.pdbx_seq_one_letter_code
_entity_poly.pdbx_strand_id
1 'polypeptide(L)'
;MQAIQALKRTKLDTNKLNHILTTTLPRLLKSDLLASLSELLRQNQCHLALKLFAATKSEAWYKPDIGLYADMVLALARNNMVGEIDGLVLELSGEGWVCDRGVSRLVKALVVAERGESLVRVYEMMRESGVVVDEYLVKVLSRGLRRLGEESVADEVEREFGDCLNV
;
A
#
# COMPACT_ATOMS: atom_id res chain seq x y z
N MET A 1 -22.13 13.24 -4.62
CA MET A 1 -21.21 12.85 -5.72
C MET A 1 -21.89 11.83 -6.63
N GLN A 2 -22.33 12.24 -7.82
CA GLN A 2 -23.03 11.35 -8.78
C GLN A 2 -22.11 10.28 -9.40
N ALA A 3 -20.79 10.51 -9.44
CA ALA A 3 -19.80 9.57 -10.00
C ALA A 3 -19.77 8.21 -9.28
N ILE A 4 -19.86 8.22 -7.95
CA ILE A 4 -19.87 6.98 -7.14
C ILE A 4 -21.16 6.19 -7.38
N GLN A 5 -22.30 6.86 -7.59
CA GLN A 5 -23.56 6.18 -7.92
C GLN A 5 -23.57 5.63 -9.36
N ALA A 6 -22.86 6.27 -10.29
CA ALA A 6 -22.64 5.75 -11.63
C ALA A 6 -21.75 4.50 -11.62
N LEU A 7 -20.67 4.50 -10.83
CA LEU A 7 -19.82 3.33 -10.55
C LEU A 7 -20.60 2.18 -9.88
N LYS A 8 -21.51 2.51 -8.95
CA LYS A 8 -22.38 1.53 -8.26
C LYS A 8 -23.43 0.89 -9.16
N ARG A 9 -23.87 1.55 -10.25
CA ARG A 9 -24.90 1.03 -11.16
C ARG A 9 -24.36 0.02 -12.17
N THR A 10 -23.06 -0.05 -12.37
CA THR A 10 -22.43 -1.04 -13.26
C THR A 10 -22.08 -2.29 -12.46
N LYS A 11 -23.08 -3.14 -12.21
CA LYS A 11 -22.80 -4.57 -12.03
C LYS A 11 -22.20 -5.08 -13.34
N LEU A 12 -20.93 -5.45 -13.31
CA LEU A 12 -20.28 -6.38 -14.24
C LEU A 12 -20.16 -5.95 -15.73
N ASP A 13 -19.61 -4.77 -16.01
CA ASP A 13 -19.05 -4.53 -17.34
C ASP A 13 -17.74 -3.74 -17.26
N THR A 14 -16.65 -4.49 -17.33
CA THR A 14 -15.25 -4.02 -17.26
C THR A 14 -14.96 -2.95 -18.31
N ASN A 15 -15.64 -2.99 -19.46
CA ASN A 15 -15.47 -2.04 -20.55
C ASN A 15 -16.23 -0.74 -20.30
N LYS A 16 -17.46 -0.81 -19.77
CA LYS A 16 -18.18 0.39 -19.29
C LYS A 16 -17.48 1.06 -18.14
N LEU A 17 -16.91 0.27 -17.22
CA LEU A 17 -16.10 0.80 -16.15
C LEU A 17 -14.86 1.50 -16.70
N ASN A 18 -14.08 0.86 -17.57
CA ASN A 18 -12.91 1.49 -18.19
C ASN A 18 -13.31 2.80 -18.89
N HIS A 19 -14.45 2.83 -19.58
CA HIS A 19 -14.98 4.04 -20.20
C HIS A 19 -15.37 5.12 -19.19
N ILE A 20 -16.09 4.78 -18.11
CA ILE A 20 -16.43 5.74 -17.04
C ILE A 20 -15.15 6.25 -16.38
N LEU A 21 -14.19 5.37 -16.13
CA LEU A 21 -12.90 5.74 -15.57
C LEU A 21 -12.21 6.74 -16.50
N THR A 22 -11.99 6.43 -17.78
CA THR A 22 -11.29 7.34 -18.70
C THR A 22 -12.03 8.65 -19.00
N THR A 23 -13.36 8.67 -18.92
CA THR A 23 -14.16 9.88 -19.23
C THR A 23 -14.49 10.74 -18.02
N THR A 24 -14.54 10.15 -16.83
CA THR A 24 -14.98 10.81 -15.58
C THR A 24 -13.82 11.10 -14.64
N LEU A 25 -12.78 10.25 -14.56
CA LEU A 25 -11.58 10.51 -13.75
C LEU A 25 -10.94 11.86 -14.03
N PRO A 26 -10.72 12.28 -15.29
CA PRO A 26 -10.03 13.54 -15.58
C PRO A 26 -10.75 14.78 -15.05
N ARG A 27 -12.03 14.64 -14.64
CA ARG A 27 -12.88 15.72 -14.12
C ARG A 27 -13.10 15.61 -12.61
N LEU A 28 -12.64 14.54 -11.96
CA LEU A 28 -12.77 14.36 -10.52
C LEU A 28 -11.63 15.11 -9.82
N LEU A 29 -11.97 15.85 -8.76
CA LEU A 29 -10.98 16.48 -7.91
C LEU A 29 -10.19 15.39 -7.16
N LYS A 30 -8.95 15.70 -6.76
CA LYS A 30 -8.11 14.82 -5.93
C LYS A 30 -8.89 14.17 -4.77
N SER A 31 -9.70 14.96 -4.06
CA SER A 31 -10.54 14.49 -2.95
C SER A 31 -11.56 13.43 -3.37
N ASP A 32 -12.17 13.58 -4.53
CA ASP A 32 -13.19 12.65 -5.01
C ASP A 32 -12.58 11.33 -5.47
N LEU A 33 -11.38 11.37 -6.04
CA LEU A 33 -10.62 10.18 -6.42
C LEU A 33 -10.21 9.35 -5.20
N LEU A 34 -9.62 9.99 -4.19
CA LEU A 34 -9.25 9.34 -2.94
C LEU A 34 -10.47 8.79 -2.19
N ALA A 35 -11.58 9.54 -2.16
CA ALA A 35 -12.83 9.09 -1.56
C ALA A 35 -13.43 7.89 -2.32
N SER A 36 -13.39 7.90 -3.65
CA SER A 36 -13.86 6.79 -4.48
C SER A 36 -13.01 5.55 -4.27
N LEU A 37 -11.69 5.69 -4.21
CA LEU A 37 -10.77 4.59 -3.92
C LEU A 37 -11.04 3.98 -2.53
N SER A 38 -11.19 4.83 -1.51
CA SER A 38 -11.54 4.40 -0.15
C SER A 38 -12.86 3.62 -0.11
N GLU A 39 -13.89 4.08 -0.84
CA GLU A 39 -15.19 3.39 -0.91
C GLU A 39 -15.11 2.06 -1.66
N LEU A 40 -14.29 1.96 -2.73
CA LEU A 40 -14.06 0.69 -3.44
C LEU A 40 -13.35 -0.33 -2.55
N LEU A 41 -12.32 0.09 -1.82
CA LEU A 41 -11.60 -0.76 -0.85
C LEU A 41 -12.53 -1.22 0.28
N ARG A 42 -13.39 -0.33 0.80
CA ARG A 42 -14.39 -0.67 1.83
C ARG A 42 -15.38 -1.73 1.34
N GLN A 43 -15.70 -1.73 0.04
CA GLN A 43 -16.61 -2.69 -0.59
C GLN A 43 -15.91 -3.94 -1.15
N ASN A 44 -14.61 -4.14 -0.89
CA ASN A 44 -13.80 -5.23 -1.45
C ASN A 44 -13.83 -5.29 -3.00
N GLN A 45 -14.04 -4.16 -3.67
CA GLN A 45 -14.00 -4.07 -5.12
C GLN A 45 -12.53 -3.93 -5.60
N CYS A 46 -11.68 -4.88 -5.24
CA CYS A 46 -10.22 -4.77 -5.36
C CYS A 46 -9.74 -4.55 -6.81
N HIS A 47 -10.31 -5.23 -7.80
CA HIS A 47 -9.96 -5.00 -9.20
C HIS A 47 -10.31 -3.57 -9.67
N LEU A 48 -11.43 -3.00 -9.20
CA LEU A 48 -11.80 -1.62 -9.50
C LEU A 48 -10.85 -0.64 -8.79
N ALA A 49 -10.51 -0.95 -7.53
CA ALA A 49 -9.58 -0.15 -6.74
C ALA A 49 -8.18 -0.12 -7.37
N LEU A 50 -7.65 -1.25 -7.84
CA LEU A 50 -6.37 -1.32 -8.55
C LEU A 50 -6.36 -0.44 -9.81
N LYS A 51 -7.43 -0.50 -10.62
CA LYS A 51 -7.56 0.35 -11.81
C LYS A 51 -7.63 1.83 -11.46
N LEU A 52 -8.43 2.18 -10.45
CA LEU A 52 -8.57 3.56 -10.01
C LEU A 52 -7.26 4.09 -9.40
N PHE A 53 -6.55 3.24 -8.66
CA PHE A 53 -5.23 3.54 -8.11
C PHE A 53 -4.24 3.80 -9.24
N ALA A 54 -4.12 2.92 -10.23
CA ALA A 54 -3.26 3.13 -11.40
C ALA A 54 -3.58 4.43 -12.15
N ALA A 55 -4.86 4.76 -12.33
CA ALA A 55 -5.27 6.03 -12.92
C ALA A 55 -4.88 7.23 -12.03
N THR A 56 -5.02 7.10 -10.71
CA THR A 56 -4.59 8.12 -9.74
C THR A 56 -3.09 8.39 -9.83
N LYS A 57 -2.26 7.37 -10.09
CA LYS A 57 -0.81 7.53 -10.26
C LYS A 57 -0.42 8.32 -11.51
N SER A 58 -1.31 8.40 -12.50
CA SER A 58 -1.09 9.15 -13.74
C SER A 58 -1.41 10.64 -13.62
N GLU A 59 -1.93 11.08 -12.47
CA GLU A 59 -2.33 12.46 -12.24
C GLU A 59 -1.14 13.36 -11.87
N ALA A 60 -1.12 14.60 -12.38
CA ALA A 60 0.00 15.53 -12.17
C ALA A 60 0.28 15.90 -10.70
N TRP A 61 -0.72 15.72 -9.83
CA TRP A 61 -0.62 16.00 -8.39
C TRP A 61 -0.20 14.77 -7.57
N TYR A 62 -0.05 13.60 -8.21
CA TYR A 62 0.27 12.36 -7.52
C TYR A 62 1.67 12.42 -6.89
N LYS A 63 1.75 11.89 -5.67
CA LYS A 63 2.99 11.56 -4.96
C LYS A 63 2.72 10.23 -4.23
N PRO A 64 3.72 9.32 -4.15
CA PRO A 64 3.56 8.08 -3.39
C PRO A 64 3.09 8.37 -1.96
N ASP A 65 2.00 7.72 -1.56
CA ASP A 65 1.41 7.81 -0.22
C ASP A 65 1.43 6.41 0.40
N ILE A 66 2.33 6.19 1.35
CA ILE A 66 2.53 4.88 1.97
C ILE A 66 1.28 4.44 2.75
N GLY A 67 0.52 5.39 3.31
CA GLY A 67 -0.76 5.10 3.94
C GLY A 67 -1.77 4.54 2.95
N LEU A 68 -1.81 5.08 1.73
CA LEU A 68 -2.67 4.56 0.67
C LEU A 68 -2.24 3.18 0.18
N TYR A 69 -0.92 2.95 0.02
CA TYR A 69 -0.39 1.61 -0.28
C TYR A 69 -0.77 0.60 0.83
N ALA A 70 -0.70 0.98 2.11
CA ALA A 70 -1.12 0.12 3.20
C ALA A 70 -2.61 -0.26 3.13
N ASP A 71 -3.48 0.68 2.74
CA ASP A 71 -4.91 0.42 2.56
C ASP A 71 -5.19 -0.51 1.37
N MET A 72 -4.45 -0.35 0.28
CA MET A 72 -4.48 -1.27 -0.86
C MET A 72 -4.05 -2.68 -0.44
N VAL A 73 -2.89 -2.83 0.20
CA VAL A 73 -2.36 -4.13 0.65
C VAL A 73 -3.34 -4.82 1.59
N LEU A 74 -3.89 -4.10 2.57
CA LEU A 74 -4.83 -4.69 3.53
C LEU A 74 -6.13 -5.17 2.87
N ALA A 75 -6.63 -4.45 1.87
CA ALA A 75 -7.82 -4.86 1.11
C ALA A 75 -7.52 -6.07 0.21
N LEU A 76 -6.38 -6.09 -0.47
CA LEU A 76 -5.95 -7.20 -1.30
C LEU A 76 -5.70 -8.47 -0.48
N ALA A 77 -5.11 -8.33 0.71
CA ALA A 77 -4.90 -9.45 1.64
C ALA A 77 -6.23 -10.10 2.04
N ARG A 78 -7.24 -9.28 2.38
CA ARG A 78 -8.61 -9.76 2.67
C ARG A 78 -9.26 -10.52 1.51
N ASN A 79 -8.79 -10.31 0.29
CA ASN A 79 -9.30 -10.96 -0.92
C ASN A 79 -8.32 -12.00 -1.50
N ASN A 80 -7.27 -12.36 -0.75
CA ASN A 80 -6.24 -13.32 -1.16
C ASN A 80 -5.54 -12.98 -2.51
N MET A 81 -5.41 -11.69 -2.81
CA MET A 81 -4.81 -11.20 -4.07
C MET A 81 -3.30 -10.99 -3.91
N VAL A 82 -2.59 -12.05 -3.53
CA VAL A 82 -1.20 -12.00 -3.09
C VAL A 82 -0.23 -11.50 -4.18
N GLY A 83 -0.43 -11.88 -5.45
CA GLY A 83 0.43 -11.40 -6.55
C GLY A 83 0.29 -9.90 -6.82
N GLU A 84 -0.90 -9.32 -6.60
CA GLU A 84 -1.13 -7.88 -6.74
C GLU A 84 -0.46 -7.10 -5.59
N ILE A 85 -0.36 -7.70 -4.39
CA ILE A 85 0.38 -7.12 -3.27
C ILE A 85 1.87 -7.01 -3.63
N ASP A 86 2.45 -8.06 -4.20
CA ASP A 86 3.86 -8.04 -4.61
C ASP A 86 4.12 -6.99 -5.68
N GLY A 87 3.23 -6.92 -6.68
CA GLY A 87 3.27 -5.91 -7.73
C GLY A 87 3.26 -4.50 -7.16
N LEU A 88 2.33 -4.20 -6.24
CA LEU A 88 2.25 -2.88 -5.60
C LEU A 88 3.52 -2.51 -4.81
N VAL A 89 4.09 -3.46 -4.06
CA VAL A 89 5.30 -3.18 -3.26
C VAL A 89 6.52 -3.00 -4.16
N LEU A 90 6.61 -3.76 -5.25
CA LEU A 90 7.65 -3.58 -6.26
C LEU A 90 7.52 -2.22 -6.96
N GLU A 91 6.30 -1.82 -7.35
CA GLU A 91 6.03 -0.50 -7.92
C GLU A 91 6.42 0.62 -6.96
N LEU A 92 6.03 0.52 -5.68
CA LEU A 92 6.40 1.49 -4.65
C LEU A 92 7.92 1.67 -4.55
N SER A 93 8.68 0.58 -4.64
CA SER A 93 10.15 0.65 -4.61
C SER A 93 10.77 1.40 -5.79
N GLY A 94 10.07 1.49 -6.93
CA GLY A 94 10.50 2.27 -8.09
C GLY A 94 10.05 3.74 -8.07
N GLU A 95 9.04 4.10 -7.28
CA GLU A 95 8.44 5.46 -7.26
C GLU A 95 9.16 6.43 -6.29
N GLY A 96 10.10 5.93 -5.49
CA GLY A 96 10.82 6.68 -4.47
C GLY A 96 10.17 6.56 -3.07
N TRP A 97 11.00 6.52 -2.04
CA TRP A 97 10.59 6.25 -0.66
C TRP A 97 10.63 7.50 0.21
N VAL A 98 9.52 7.78 0.91
CA VAL A 98 9.47 8.79 1.97
C VAL A 98 8.90 8.12 3.21
N CYS A 99 9.76 7.79 4.17
CA CYS A 99 9.31 7.20 5.42
C CYS A 99 8.38 8.17 6.16
N ASP A 100 7.10 7.84 6.22
CA ASP A 100 6.07 8.62 6.89
C ASP A 100 5.30 7.77 7.92
N ARG A 101 4.22 8.32 8.49
CA ARG A 101 3.38 7.60 9.46
C ARG A 101 2.68 6.37 8.87
N GLY A 102 2.60 6.26 7.56
CA GLY A 102 2.02 5.14 6.82
C GLY A 102 2.87 3.87 6.85
N VAL A 103 4.19 3.96 7.05
CA VAL A 103 5.10 2.80 7.05
C VAL A 103 4.68 1.75 8.07
N SER A 104 4.32 2.16 9.29
CA SER A 104 3.84 1.24 10.33
C SER A 104 2.58 0.49 9.93
N ARG A 105 1.70 1.12 9.13
CA ARG A 105 0.49 0.49 8.60
C ARG A 105 0.83 -0.48 7.48
N LEU A 106 1.75 -0.11 6.59
CA LEU A 106 2.20 -0.96 5.49
C LEU A 106 2.88 -2.23 6.02
N VAL A 107 3.82 -2.09 6.96
CA VAL A 107 4.48 -3.23 7.63
C VAL A 107 3.43 -4.18 8.23
N LYS A 108 2.48 -3.65 9.01
CA LYS A 108 1.40 -4.48 9.58
C LYS A 108 0.55 -5.15 8.50
N ALA A 109 0.24 -4.45 7.43
CA ALA A 109 -0.55 -4.98 6.33
C ALA A 109 0.16 -6.14 5.63
N LEU A 110 1.48 -6.04 5.39
CA LEU A 110 2.29 -7.11 4.79
C LEU A 110 2.44 -8.31 5.71
N VAL A 111 2.59 -8.06 7.01
CA VAL A 111 2.61 -9.10 8.05
C VAL A 111 1.28 -9.85 8.10
N VAL A 112 0.14 -9.15 7.98
CA VAL A 112 -1.20 -9.76 7.86
C VAL A 112 -1.37 -10.51 6.54
N ALA A 113 -0.79 -10.01 5.46
CA ALA A 113 -0.83 -10.63 4.13
C ALA A 113 0.15 -11.79 3.96
N GLU A 114 0.94 -12.11 5.00
CA GLU A 114 1.98 -13.15 4.98
C GLU A 114 3.02 -12.96 3.87
N ARG A 115 3.37 -11.70 3.55
CA ARG A 115 4.31 -11.38 2.47
C ARG A 115 5.71 -11.05 2.97
N GLY A 116 6.49 -12.11 3.24
CA GLY A 116 7.88 -12.03 3.72
C GLY A 116 8.80 -11.23 2.80
N GLU A 117 8.93 -11.63 1.54
CA GLU A 117 9.77 -10.93 0.56
C GLU A 117 9.40 -9.45 0.37
N SER A 118 8.11 -9.13 0.33
CA SER A 118 7.65 -7.74 0.25
C SER A 118 7.98 -6.95 1.51
N LEU A 119 7.92 -7.60 2.68
CA LEU A 119 8.30 -6.98 3.95
C LEU A 119 9.81 -6.71 4.01
N VAL A 120 10.64 -7.63 3.51
CA VAL A 120 12.09 -7.44 3.36
C VAL A 120 12.37 -6.25 2.44
N ARG A 121 11.70 -6.15 1.28
CA ARG A 121 11.84 -5.00 0.38
C ARG A 121 11.50 -3.67 1.06
N VAL A 122 10.45 -3.66 1.89
CA VAL A 122 10.09 -2.46 2.69
C VAL A 122 11.18 -2.10 3.69
N TYR A 123 11.78 -3.10 4.36
CA TYR A 123 12.93 -2.87 5.23
C TYR A 123 14.13 -2.28 4.47
N GLU A 124 14.48 -2.82 3.30
CA GLU A 124 15.60 -2.32 2.48
C GLU A 124 15.39 -0.85 2.09
N MET A 125 14.17 -0.49 1.65
CA MET A 125 13.82 0.91 1.35
C MET A 125 13.95 1.82 2.57
N MET A 126 13.51 1.36 3.74
CA MET A 126 13.66 2.10 4.99
C MET A 126 15.13 2.34 5.33
N ARG A 127 15.95 1.29 5.23
CA ARG A 127 17.39 1.33 5.49
C ARG A 127 18.12 2.29 4.56
N GLU A 128 17.88 2.20 3.26
CA GLU A 128 18.50 3.07 2.25
C GLU A 128 18.11 4.55 2.41
N SER A 129 16.92 4.81 2.95
CA SER A 129 16.46 6.19 3.19
C SER A 129 17.15 6.89 4.37
N GLY A 130 17.87 6.15 5.22
CA GLY A 130 18.56 6.71 6.39
C GLY A 130 17.62 7.33 7.43
N VAL A 131 16.34 6.96 7.42
CA VAL A 131 15.33 7.56 8.31
C VAL A 131 15.39 6.93 9.70
N VAL A 132 15.27 7.77 10.72
CA VAL A 132 15.11 7.34 12.11
C VAL A 132 13.74 6.70 12.29
N VAL A 133 13.73 5.41 12.60
CA VAL A 133 12.53 4.64 12.91
C VAL A 133 12.32 4.61 14.43
N ASP A 134 11.07 4.63 14.88
CA ASP A 134 10.77 4.50 16.30
C ASP A 134 10.89 3.05 16.78
N GLU A 135 11.12 2.88 18.08
CA GLU A 135 11.23 1.56 18.75
C GLU A 135 10.03 0.65 18.45
N TYR A 136 8.83 1.23 18.34
CA TYR A 136 7.62 0.47 18.09
C TYR A 136 7.66 -0.18 16.70
N LEU A 137 8.06 0.58 15.67
CA LEU A 137 8.18 0.09 14.30
C LEU A 137 9.25 -1.01 14.20
N VAL A 138 10.40 -0.84 14.85
CA VAL A 138 11.46 -1.85 14.92
C VAL A 138 10.92 -3.17 15.48
N LYS A 139 10.19 -3.11 16.61
CA LYS A 139 9.58 -4.30 17.23
C LYS A 139 8.54 -4.96 16.34
N VAL A 140 7.69 -4.18 15.66
CA VAL A 140 6.67 -4.72 14.75
C VAL A 140 7.33 -5.37 13.54
N LEU A 141 8.36 -4.74 12.97
CA LEU A 141 9.09 -5.24 11.80
C LEU A 141 9.85 -6.53 12.13
N SER A 142 10.69 -6.55 13.19
CA SER A 142 11.43 -7.74 13.61
C SER A 142 10.50 -8.92 13.89
N ARG A 143 9.44 -8.73 14.70
CA ARG A 143 8.47 -9.80 15.00
C ARG A 143 7.76 -10.29 13.74
N GLY A 144 7.43 -9.37 12.83
CA GLY A 144 6.84 -9.69 11.54
C GLY A 144 7.74 -10.59 10.70
N LEU A 145 8.99 -10.19 10.52
CA LEU A 145 10.00 -10.93 9.77
C LEU A 145 10.25 -12.33 10.35
N ARG A 146 10.47 -12.45 11.67
CA ARG A 146 10.64 -13.76 12.33
C ARG A 146 9.44 -14.68 12.10
N ARG A 147 8.21 -14.14 12.20
CA ARG A 147 6.99 -14.92 11.96
C ARG A 147 6.88 -15.42 10.52
N LEU A 148 7.47 -14.70 9.58
CA LEU A 148 7.47 -15.04 8.16
C LEU A 148 8.70 -15.86 7.73
N GLY A 149 9.56 -16.26 8.68
CA GLY A 149 10.76 -17.06 8.42
C GLY A 149 12.00 -16.25 8.04
N GLU A 150 11.92 -14.92 8.05
CA GLU A 150 13.00 -14.00 7.66
C GLU A 150 13.89 -13.64 8.87
N GLU A 151 14.38 -14.65 9.59
CA GLU A 151 15.10 -14.47 10.87
C GLU A 151 16.40 -13.66 10.72
N SER A 152 17.17 -13.92 9.66
CA SER A 152 18.42 -13.19 9.40
C SER A 152 18.17 -11.69 9.20
N VAL A 153 17.08 -11.32 8.54
CA VAL A 153 16.70 -9.92 8.31
C VAL A 153 16.18 -9.29 9.61
N ALA A 154 15.44 -10.06 10.42
CA ALA A 154 14.99 -9.59 11.73
C ALA A 154 16.17 -9.25 12.67
N ASP A 155 17.22 -10.08 12.68
CA ASP A 155 18.45 -9.82 13.43
C ASP A 155 19.18 -8.59 12.90
N GLU A 156 19.16 -8.34 11.58
CA GLU A 156 19.72 -7.13 10.98
C GLU A 156 18.97 -5.86 11.41
N VAL A 157 17.63 -5.89 11.39
CA VAL A 157 16.77 -4.80 11.86
C VAL A 157 17.08 -4.42 13.31
N GLU A 158 17.25 -5.41 14.18
CA GLU A 158 17.59 -5.18 15.59
C GLU A 158 19.00 -4.64 15.78
N ARG A 159 19.97 -5.02 14.95
CA ARG A 159 21.32 -4.42 15.01
C ARG A 159 21.35 -2.98 14.48
N GLU A 160 20.67 -2.72 13.37
CA GLU A 160 20.72 -1.39 12.73
C GLU A 160 19.92 -0.32 13.48
N PHE A 161 18.80 -0.71 14.11
CA PHE A 161 17.91 0.23 14.78
C PHE A 161 17.77 -0.01 16.30
N GLY A 162 18.33 -1.09 16.84
CA GLY A 162 18.22 -1.44 18.25
C GLY A 162 19.17 -0.69 19.18
N ASP A 163 20.23 -0.06 18.68
CA ASP A 163 21.10 0.79 19.50
C ASP A 163 20.38 2.06 20.01
N CYS A 164 19.22 2.41 19.45
CA CYS A 164 18.32 3.44 19.99
C CYS A 164 17.47 2.97 21.20
N LEU A 165 17.61 1.72 21.66
CA LEU A 165 16.77 1.11 22.70
C LEU A 165 17.41 1.07 24.11
N ASN A 166 18.65 1.55 24.26
CA ASN A 166 19.44 1.44 25.49
C ASN A 166 19.83 2.79 26.13
N VAL A 167 19.08 3.88 25.87
CA VAL A 167 19.31 5.20 26.50
C VAL A 167 18.05 5.67 27.23
#